data_AF-A0A846LHE9-F1
#
_entry.id   AF-A0A846LHE9-F1
#
_cell.length_a   1.000
_cell.length_b   1.000
_cell.length_c   1.000
_cell.angle_alpha   90.00
_cell.angle_beta   90.00
_cell.angle_gamma   90.00
#
_symmetry.space_group_name_H-M   'P 1'
#
loop_
_entity.id
_entity.type
_entity.pdbx_description
1 polymer ?
#
loop_
_entity_poly.entity_id
_entity_poly.type
_entity_poly.pdbx_seq_one_letter_code
_entity_poly.pdbx_strand_id
1 'polypeptide(L)' 'MKSASPGGLHGMTDDDLPPIGAPARRALAGAGITRLDQLTSLTEAELSALHGVGPRAVGLLRQALTARGLDLNR' A
#
# COMPACT_ATOMS: atom_id res chain seq x y z
N MET A 1 4.63 21.16 7.30
CA MET A 1 3.48 20.41 7.87
C MET A 1 3.22 19.27 6.91
N LYS A 2 3.38 18.01 7.34
CA LYS A 2 3.32 16.81 6.49
C LYS A 2 1.91 16.73 5.89
N SER A 3 1.78 17.03 4.60
CA SER A 3 0.50 17.24 3.93
C SER A 3 -0.36 15.98 3.96
N ALA A 4 -1.26 15.91 4.94
CA ALA A 4 -2.61 15.48 4.63
C ALA A 4 -3.17 16.52 3.66
N SER A 5 -3.24 16.19 2.37
CA SER A 5 -4.07 16.95 1.42
C SER A 5 -5.40 16.23 1.25
N PRO A 6 -6.52 16.91 1.51
CA PRO A 6 -7.87 16.41 1.30
C PRO A 6 -8.32 16.68 -0.14
N GLY A 7 -9.24 15.85 -0.65
CA GLY A 7 -10.12 16.20 -1.77
C GLY A 7 -9.52 16.07 -3.17
N GLY A 8 -10.11 15.20 -3.99
CA GLY A 8 -9.84 15.18 -5.42
C GLY A 8 -10.31 13.90 -6.08
N LEU A 9 -11.61 13.83 -6.42
CA LEU A 9 -12.14 13.39 -7.73
C LEU A 9 -11.21 12.53 -8.61
N HIS A 10 -10.72 11.39 -8.10
CA HIS A 10 -9.91 10.48 -8.90
C HIS A 10 -10.84 9.68 -9.80
N GLY A 11 -11.07 10.23 -10.99
CA GLY A 11 -11.51 9.45 -12.12
C GLY A 11 -10.53 8.31 -12.34
N MET A 12 -11.01 7.08 -12.20
CA MET A 12 -10.47 5.89 -12.88
C MET A 12 -8.93 5.82 -12.95
N THR A 13 -8.24 5.80 -11.81
CA THR A 13 -6.78 5.54 -11.77
C THR A 13 -6.51 4.20 -11.12
N ASP A 14 -5.82 3.34 -11.86
CA ASP A 14 -5.35 1.99 -11.55
C ASP A 14 -4.41 1.87 -10.32
N ASP A 15 -4.25 2.94 -9.52
CA ASP A 15 -3.31 3.03 -8.39
C ASP A 15 -3.90 2.59 -7.03
N ASP A 16 -5.14 2.12 -7.01
CA ASP A 16 -5.79 1.64 -5.79
C ASP A 16 -5.09 0.41 -5.21
N LEU A 17 -5.00 0.35 -3.89
CA LEU A 17 -4.51 -0.84 -3.20
C LEU A 17 -5.40 -2.05 -3.53
N PRO A 18 -4.80 -3.24 -3.74
CA PRO A 18 -5.56 -4.45 -4.00
C PRO A 18 -6.52 -4.75 -2.83
N PRO A 19 -7.54 -5.60 -3.04
CA PRO A 19 -8.45 -6.02 -1.99
C PRO A 19 -7.72 -6.87 -0.95
N ILE A 20 -7.07 -6.20 0.01
CA ILE A 20 -6.44 -6.78 1.19
C ILE A 20 -7.43 -6.83 2.35
N GLY A 21 -7.18 -7.73 3.31
CA GLY A 21 -8.02 -7.84 4.49
C GLY A 21 -8.15 -6.50 5.25
N ALA A 22 -9.31 -6.29 5.88
CA ALA A 22 -9.60 -5.12 6.71
C ALA A 22 -8.47 -4.71 7.67
N PRO A 23 -7.79 -5.64 8.41
CA PRO A 23 -6.68 -5.25 9.29
C PRO A 23 -5.48 -4.67 8.53
N ALA A 24 -5.10 -5.25 7.38
CA ALA A 24 -3.99 -4.75 6.58
C ALA A 24 -4.32 -3.39 5.96
N ARG A 25 -5.54 -3.21 5.45
CA ARG A 25 -6.02 -1.91 4.93
C ARG A 25 -5.98 -0.84 6.00
N ARG A 26 -6.41 -1.16 7.23
CA ARG A 26 -6.36 -0.22 8.36
C ARG A 26 -4.93 0.10 8.80
N ALA A 27 -4.04 -0.89 8.80
CA ALA A 27 -2.63 -0.68 9.14
C ALA A 27 -1.93 0.23 8.11
N LEU A 28 -2.14 -0.02 6.81
CA LEU A 28 -1.65 0.84 5.73
C LEU A 28 -2.22 2.26 5.84
N ALA A 29 -3.53 2.39 6.00
CA ALA A 29 -4.17 3.70 6.16
C ALA A 29 -3.66 4.44 7.41
N GLY A 30 -3.43 3.73 8.52
CA GLY A 30 -2.81 4.27 9.73
C GLY A 30 -1.37 4.74 9.53
N ALA A 31 -0.64 4.10 8.61
CA ALA A 31 0.69 4.52 8.16
C ALA A 31 0.64 5.63 7.09
N GLY A 32 -0.55 6.06 6.64
CA GLY A 32 -0.73 7.05 5.58
C GLY A 32 -0.52 6.50 4.15
N ILE A 33 -0.56 5.18 4.01
CA ILE A 33 -0.41 4.46 2.74
C ILE A 33 -1.80 4.16 2.20
N THR A 34 -2.14 4.76 1.07
CA THR A 34 -3.43 4.57 0.40
C THR A 34 -3.29 4.11 -1.05
N ARG A 35 -2.07 4.07 -1.58
CA ARG A 35 -1.78 3.74 -2.97
C ARG A 35 -0.59 2.78 -3.10
N LEU A 36 -0.52 2.07 -4.22
CA LEU A 36 0.56 1.12 -4.52
C LEU A 36 1.92 1.81 -4.71
N ASP A 37 1.97 3.01 -5.30
CA ASP A 37 3.23 3.74 -5.53
C ASP A 37 3.97 4.07 -4.22
N GLN A 38 3.22 4.30 -3.14
CA GLN A 38 3.82 4.57 -1.84
C GLN A 38 4.53 3.34 -1.25
N LEU A 39 4.14 2.13 -1.68
CA LEU A 39 4.78 0.89 -1.25
C LEU A 39 6.17 0.70 -1.88
N THR A 40 6.43 1.28 -3.06
CA THR A 40 7.77 1.19 -3.69
C THR A 40 8.82 1.96 -2.92
N SER A 41 8.41 2.88 -2.05
CA SER A 41 9.29 3.59 -1.12
C SER A 41 9.53 2.82 0.19
N LEU A 42 8.82 1.71 0.39
CA LEU A 42 8.90 0.89 1.60
C LEU A 42 9.58 -0.44 1.30
N THR A 43 10.23 -0.96 2.32
CA THR A 43 10.83 -2.31 2.30
C THR A 43 9.83 -3.36 2.75
N GLU A 44 10.11 -4.62 2.40
CA GLU A 44 9.31 -5.77 2.86
C GLU A 44 9.31 -5.88 4.39
N ALA A 45 10.41 -5.48 5.04
CA ALA A 45 10.54 -5.42 6.49
C ALA A 45 9.62 -4.37 7.11
N GLU A 46 9.56 -3.16 6.54
CA GLU A 46 8.65 -2.10 6.99
C GLU A 46 7.19 -2.50 6.81
N LEU A 47 6.85 -3.14 5.70
CA LEU A 47 5.51 -3.67 5.48
C LEU A 47 5.14 -4.76 6.47
N SER A 48 6.06 -5.67 6.76
CA SER A 48 5.87 -6.73 7.75
C SER A 48 5.79 -6.18 9.19
N ALA A 49 6.44 -5.04 9.46
CA ALA A 49 6.36 -4.36 10.75
C ALA A 49 5.00 -3.67 10.99
N LEU A 50 4.21 -3.41 9.94
CA LEU A 50 2.87 -2.84 10.09
C LEU A 50 1.92 -3.85 10.75
N HIS A 51 1.55 -3.57 12.00
CA HIS A 51 0.70 -4.44 12.80
C HIS A 51 -0.67 -4.65 12.14
N GLY A 52 -0.90 -5.84 11.58
CA GLY A 52 -2.11 -6.19 10.83
C GLY A 52 -1.89 -6.47 9.34
N VAL A 53 -0.71 -6.16 8.80
CA VAL A 53 -0.28 -6.59 7.46
C VAL A 53 0.33 -7.98 7.57
N GLY A 54 -0.51 -9.00 7.42
CA GLY A 54 -0.06 -10.40 7.42
C GLY A 54 0.60 -10.81 6.10
N PRO A 55 1.25 -11.99 6.04
CA PRO A 55 1.92 -12.51 4.84
C PRO A 55 0.99 -12.62 3.63
N ARG A 56 -0.31 -12.86 3.85
CA ARG A 56 -1.33 -12.81 2.79
C ARG A 56 -1.47 -11.43 2.16
N ALA A 57 -1.48 -10.37 2.98
CA ALA A 57 -1.57 -9.01 2.48
C ALA A 57 -0.28 -8.62 1.75
N VAL A 58 0.88 -8.93 2.31
CA VAL A 58 2.18 -8.70 1.63
C VAL A 58 2.21 -9.38 0.26
N GLY A 59 1.77 -10.64 0.16
CA GLY A 59 1.69 -11.35 -1.12
C GLY A 59 0.81 -10.64 -2.15
N LEU A 60 -0.37 -10.17 -1.75
CA LEU A 60 -1.27 -9.41 -2.63
C LEU A 60 -0.66 -8.07 -3.06
N LEU A 61 -0.01 -7.36 -2.13
CA LEU A 61 0.66 -6.09 -2.43
C LEU A 61 1.82 -6.31 -3.42
N ARG A 62 2.64 -7.35 -3.22
CA ARG A 62 3.71 -7.70 -4.16
C ARG A 62 3.16 -8.08 -5.52
N GLN A 63 2.12 -8.90 -5.58
CA GLN A 63 1.47 -9.25 -6.85
C GLN A 63 0.95 -8.01 -7.60
N ALA A 64 0.31 -7.09 -6.88
CA ALA A 64 -0.19 -5.86 -7.47
C ALA A 64 0.94 -4.91 -7.93
N LEU A 65 2.06 -4.85 -7.20
CA LEU A 65 3.26 -4.14 -7.62
C LEU A 65 3.87 -4.77 -8.89
N THR A 66 4.10 -6.09 -8.88
CA THR A 66 4.68 -6.82 -10.02
C THR A 66 3.80 -6.75 -11.26
N ALA A 67 2.46 -6.78 -11.11
CA ALA A 67 1.53 -6.59 -12.23
C ALA A 67 1.71 -5.25 -12.94
N ARG A 68 2.28 -4.26 -12.25
CA ARG A 68 2.56 -2.91 -12.75
C ARG A 68 4.05 -2.71 -13.08
N GLY A 69 4.86 -3.76 -13.00
CA GLY A 69 6.32 -3.71 -13.20
C GLY A 69 7.05 -2.95 -12.09
N LEU A 70 6.44 -2.84 -10.91
CA LEU A 70 7.01 -2.22 -9.73
C LEU A 70 7.46 -3.28 -8.73
N ASP A 71 8.38 -2.88 -7.84
CA ASP A 71 8.86 -3.71 -6.75
C ASP A 71 8.95 -2.89 -5.46
N LEU A 72 8.98 -3.60 -4.32
CA LEU A 72 9.29 -3.00 -3.03
C LEU A 72 10.75 -2.55 -3.00
N ASN A 73 11.04 -1.57 -2.16
CA ASN A 73 12.42 -1.19 -1.91
C ASN A 73 13.17 -2.36 -1.24
N ARG A 74 14.45 -2.51 -1.57
CA ARG A 74 15.31 -3.58 -1.07
C ARG A 74 16.07 -3.20 0.19
#